data_AF-A0A7X7RZ58-F1
#
_entry.id   AF-A0A7X7RZ58-F1
#
_cell.length_a   1.000
_cell.length_b   1.000
_cell.length_c   1.000
_cell.angle_alpha   90.00
_cell.angle_beta   90.00
_cell.angle_gamma   90.00
#
_symmetry.space_group_name_H-M   'P 1'
#
loop_
_entity.id
_entity.type
_entity.pdbx_description
1 polymer ?
#
loop_
_entity_poly.entity_id
_entity_poly.type
_entity_poly.pdbx_seq_one_letter_code
_entity_poly.pdbx_strand_id
1 'polypeptide(L)' 'MNKNGILVLLLAAQVFPQTALRGDISENSFPVEGNPYIVEEDIFISEGKITEIDAGCIFLFTPFTGLTVEGDFLINGTP' A
#
# COMPACT_ATOMS: atom_id res chain seq x y z
N MET A 1 -15.94 -46.53 26.44
CA MET A 1 -16.11 -45.98 25.08
C MET A 1 -16.35 -44.49 25.22
N ASN A 2 -15.29 -43.68 25.28
CA ASN A 2 -15.39 -42.26 25.60
C ASN A 2 -14.23 -41.53 24.90
N LYS A 3 -14.43 -41.06 23.67
CA LYS A 3 -13.47 -40.21 22.96
C LYS A 3 -13.95 -38.77 23.06
N ASN A 4 -13.53 -38.08 24.11
CA ASN A 4 -13.74 -36.63 24.23
C ASN A 4 -12.67 -35.94 23.39
N GLY A 5 -12.94 -35.72 22.12
CA GLY A 5 -12.10 -34.89 21.24
C GLY A 5 -12.46 -33.42 21.45
N ILE A 6 -11.53 -32.65 22.03
CA ILE A 6 -11.62 -31.18 22.00
C ILE A 6 -11.29 -30.73 20.58
N LEU A 7 -12.26 -30.09 19.93
CA LEU A 7 -12.06 -29.41 18.65
C LEU A 7 -11.50 -28.01 18.94
N VAL A 8 -10.22 -27.79 18.65
CA VAL A 8 -9.60 -26.46 18.70
C VAL A 8 -9.83 -25.79 17.35
N LEU A 9 -10.72 -24.80 17.30
CA LEU A 9 -10.93 -23.97 16.12
C LEU A 9 -9.88 -22.84 16.14
N LEU A 10 -8.80 -22.99 15.37
CA LEU A 10 -7.85 -21.89 15.16
C LEU A 10 -8.49 -20.87 14.20
N LEU A 11 -8.96 -19.74 14.71
CA LEU A 11 -9.25 -18.57 13.88
C LEU A 11 -7.92 -17.91 13.53
N ALA A 12 -7.39 -18.16 12.34
CA ALA A 12 -6.30 -17.37 11.79
C ALA A 12 -6.86 -16.05 11.25
N ALA A 13 -6.66 -14.95 11.97
CA ALA A 13 -6.91 -13.62 11.42
C ALA A 13 -5.96 -13.41 10.24
N GLN A 14 -6.52 -13.10 9.06
CA GLN A 14 -5.71 -12.73 7.90
C GLN A 14 -5.16 -11.32 8.16
N VAL A 15 -3.87 -11.21 8.46
CA VAL A 15 -3.19 -9.90 8.48
C VAL A 15 -2.84 -9.59 7.03
N PHE A 16 -3.53 -8.62 6.44
CA PHE A 16 -3.13 -8.11 5.14
C PHE A 16 -1.90 -7.21 5.32
N PRO A 17 -0.86 -7.35 4.48
CA PRO A 17 0.23 -6.38 4.47
C PRO A 17 -0.37 -5.00 4.15
N GLN A 18 -0.01 -4.00 4.94
CA GLN A 18 -0.27 -2.59 4.64
C GLN A 18 1.07 -1.88 4.61
N THR A 19 1.23 -0.96 3.67
CA THR A 19 2.48 -0.22 3.51
C THR A 19 2.25 1.24 3.86
N ALA A 20 2.85 1.70 4.97
CA ALA A 20 2.75 3.09 5.39
C ALA A 20 3.69 3.98 4.57
N LEU A 21 3.18 5.09 4.04
CA LEU A 21 3.89 6.07 3.23
C LEU A 21 3.96 7.42 3.94
N ARG A 22 5.14 8.05 3.85
CA ARG A 22 5.46 9.37 4.42
C ARG A 22 6.59 10.00 3.60
N GLY A 23 6.52 11.31 3.37
CA GLY A 23 7.64 12.08 2.81
C GLY A 23 7.94 11.81 1.34
N ASP A 24 9.22 11.88 0.99
CA ASP A 24 9.66 11.71 -0.41
C ASP A 24 9.46 10.25 -0.86
N ILE A 25 8.62 10.06 -1.87
CA ILE A 25 8.40 8.75 -2.49
C ILE A 25 9.03 8.65 -3.89
N SER A 26 9.85 9.62 -4.27
CA SER A 26 10.61 9.61 -5.52
C SER A 26 11.40 8.32 -5.70
N GLU A 27 11.52 7.84 -6.94
CA GLU A 27 12.30 6.64 -7.32
C GLU A 27 11.83 5.32 -6.69
N ASN A 28 10.67 5.31 -6.03
CA ASN A 28 10.02 4.09 -5.58
C ASN A 28 9.17 3.48 -6.70
N SER A 29 9.03 2.15 -6.65
CA SER A 29 8.06 1.39 -7.43
C SER A 29 7.04 0.77 -6.47
N PHE A 30 5.76 0.96 -6.77
CA PHE A 30 4.65 0.50 -5.94
C PHE A 30 3.91 -0.67 -6.61
N PRO A 31 4.21 -1.93 -6.24
CA PRO A 31 3.54 -3.10 -6.78
C PRO A 31 2.15 -3.33 -6.18
N VAL A 32 1.24 -3.92 -6.95
CA VAL A 32 -0.16 -4.14 -6.50
C VAL A 32 -0.26 -5.02 -5.24
N GLU A 33 0.71 -5.90 -5.00
CA GLU A 33 0.79 -6.77 -3.82
C GLU A 33 1.05 -5.99 -2.52
N GLY A 34 1.54 -4.76 -2.61
CA GLY A 34 1.76 -3.88 -1.46
C GLY A 34 0.50 -3.20 -0.95
N ASN A 35 -0.64 -3.41 -1.63
CA ASN A 35 -1.92 -2.85 -1.26
C ASN A 35 -2.43 -3.32 0.12
N PRO A 36 -3.04 -2.41 0.92
CA PRO A 36 -3.19 -0.99 0.65
C PRO A 36 -1.94 -0.17 1.06
N TYR A 37 -1.70 0.92 0.33
CA TYR A 37 -0.73 1.95 0.70
C TYR A 37 -1.40 3.02 1.56
N ILE A 38 -1.01 3.15 2.83
CA ILE A 38 -1.59 4.10 3.77
C ILE A 38 -0.72 5.35 3.82
N VAL A 39 -1.26 6.48 3.37
CA VAL A 39 -0.58 7.78 3.42
C VAL A 39 -0.86 8.40 4.79
N GLU A 40 0.13 8.32 5.67
CA GLU A 40 0.03 8.78 7.06
C GLU A 40 0.58 10.20 7.27
N GLU A 41 1.43 10.66 6.35
CA GLU A 41 1.93 12.03 6.25
C GLU A 41 1.95 12.43 4.77
N ASP A 42 2.06 13.73 4.49
CA ASP A 42 2.18 14.21 3.11
C ASP A 42 3.31 13.48 2.37
N ILE A 43 3.00 13.07 1.15
CA ILE A 43 3.95 12.44 0.24
C ILE A 43 4.22 13.36 -0.94
N PHE A 44 5.44 13.29 -1.46
CA PHE A 44 5.83 14.10 -2.61
C PHE A 44 6.72 13.33 -3.58
N ILE A 45 6.61 13.70 -4.86
CA ILE A 45 7.48 13.27 -5.94
C ILE A 45 8.21 14.52 -6.41
N SER A 46 9.52 14.58 -6.13
CA SER A 46 10.33 15.76 -6.42
C SER A 46 10.54 15.98 -7.92
N GLU A 47 10.79 17.23 -8.30
CA GLU A 47 11.11 17.61 -9.68
C GLU A 47 12.24 16.74 -10.27
N GLY A 48 12.04 16.29 -11.51
CA GLY A 48 13.00 15.45 -12.24
C GLY A 48 13.08 14.00 -11.75
N LYS A 49 12.22 13.59 -10.82
CA LYS A 49 12.09 12.20 -10.36
C LYS A 49 10.86 11.53 -10.95
N ILE A 50 10.94 10.21 -11.03
CA ILE A 50 9.87 9.35 -11.52
C ILE A 50 9.49 8.39 -10.40
N THR A 51 8.19 8.24 -10.17
CA THR A 51 7.62 7.20 -9.33
C THR A 51 6.69 6.36 -10.18
N GLU A 52 6.89 5.05 -10.16
CA GLU A 52 6.08 4.09 -10.92
C GLU A 52 5.12 3.34 -10.01
N ILE A 53 3.87 3.19 -10.45
CA ILE A 53 2.85 2.41 -9.74
C ILE A 53 2.24 1.37 -10.66
N ASP A 54 2.02 0.16 -10.15
CA ASP A 54 1.28 -0.85 -10.88
C ASP A 54 -0.20 -0.49 -10.99
N ALA A 55 -0.84 -0.88 -12.10
CA ALA A 55 -2.27 -0.73 -12.24
C ALA A 55 -3.02 -1.49 -11.13
N GLY A 56 -3.94 -0.80 -10.45
CA GLY A 56 -4.71 -1.35 -9.34
C GLY A 56 -4.13 -1.08 -7.95
N CYS A 57 -3.02 -0.34 -7.84
CA CYS A 57 -2.57 0.18 -6.55
C CYS A 57 -3.62 1.08 -5.89
N ILE A 58 -3.82 0.91 -4.57
CA ILE A 58 -4.79 1.63 -3.75
C ILE A 58 -4.03 2.45 -2.72
N PHE A 59 -4.11 3.78 -2.87
CA PHE A 59 -3.56 4.75 -1.92
C PHE A 59 -4.70 5.29 -1.05
N LEU A 60 -4.59 5.09 0.27
CA LEU A 60 -5.56 5.52 1.26
C LEU A 60 -4.98 6.70 2.04
N PHE A 61 -5.56 7.88 1.83
CA PHE A 61 -5.14 9.12 2.50
C PHE A 61 -5.84 9.25 3.86
N THR A 62 -5.03 9.37 4.91
CA THR A 62 -5.54 9.74 6.23
C THR A 62 -5.93 11.22 6.27
N PRO A 63 -6.77 11.68 7.22
CA PRO A 63 -7.17 13.09 7.28
C PRO A 63 -5.97 14.04 7.28
N PHE A 64 -6.05 15.12 6.50
CA PHE A 64 -4.98 16.13 6.36
C PHE A 64 -3.67 15.63 5.74
N THR A 65 -3.74 14.60 4.89
CA THR A 65 -2.61 14.18 4.05
C THR A 65 -2.90 14.40 2.57
N GLY A 66 -1.86 14.63 1.78
CA GLY A 66 -1.94 14.81 0.34
C GLY A 66 -0.76 14.21 -0.42
N LEU A 67 -0.87 14.27 -1.74
CA LEU A 67 0.20 13.94 -2.69
C LEU A 67 0.53 15.18 -3.50
N THR A 68 1.79 15.61 -3.44
CA THR A 68 2.32 16.67 -4.29
C THR A 68 3.22 16.06 -5.37
N VAL A 69 2.94 16.37 -6.64
CA VAL A 69 3.71 15.85 -7.77
C VAL A 69 4.38 17.00 -8.49
N GLU A 70 5.70 17.11 -8.34
CA GLU A 70 6.56 18.03 -9.07
C GLU A 70 7.38 17.32 -10.16
N GLY A 71 7.54 15.99 -10.05
CA GLY A 71 8.10 15.10 -11.06
C GLY A 71 7.04 14.33 -11.84
N ASP A 72 7.33 13.06 -12.17
CA ASP A 72 6.44 12.17 -12.93
C ASP A 72 5.83 11.07 -12.05
N PHE A 73 4.51 10.88 -12.16
CA PHE A 73 3.78 9.80 -11.49
C PHE A 73 3.18 8.86 -12.55
N LEU A 74 3.85 7.75 -12.82
CA LEU A 74 3.57 6.87 -13.96
C LEU A 74 2.83 5.61 -13.52
N ILE A 75 1.78 5.25 -14.26
CA ILE A 75 1.03 4.02 -14.04
C ILE A 75 1.45 2.99 -15.08
N ASN A 76 1.94 1.85 -14.61
CA ASN A 76 2.20 0.66 -15.42
C ASN A 76 0.88 -0.11 -15.64
N GLY A 77 0.08 0.38 -16.58
CA GLY A 77 -1.21 -0.20 -16.95
C GLY A 77 -1.35 -0.50 -18.44
N THR A 78 -2.31 -1.35 -18.79
CA THR A 78 -2.71 -1.61 -20.18
C THR A 78 -3.94 -0.75 -20.56
N PRO A 79 -4.03 -0.22 -21.80
CA PRO A 79 -5.17 0.57 -22.26
C PRO A 79 -6.53 -0.15 -22.20
#